data_AF-A0A517S9J5-F1
#
_entry.id   AF-A0A517S9J5-F1
#
_cell.length_a   1.000
_cell.length_b   1.000
_cell.length_c   1.000
_cell.angle_alpha   90.00
_cell.angle_beta   90.00
_cell.angle_gamma   90.00
#
_symmetry.space_group_name_H-M   'P 1'
#
loop_
_entity.id
_entity.type
_entity.pdbx_description
1 polymer ?
#
loop_
_entity_poly.entity_id
_entity_poly.type
_entity_poly.pdbx_seq_one_letter_code
_entity_poly.pdbx_strand_id
1 'polypeptide(L)'
;MESTICYMCDLPSTSREHVPPRCLFPESKDVGKDYRQNLLTVPSCHDHNSGKSGDDEFLMVSLAGIIGNNSIGYAHKFTKVNRAIYRSSFSLLNRAMGNQKWSTIEFGPNKFIDVVWGTPDYERLLRCFDRVARGIHLAHFGRTFRGTTKTVLGYVPSDSPNPAEFQRFVRDKVGLELQGKPRLGRNPEVFNFQFTEPDQFGVFLVHLQFYGGLDVYVALMPEGSRLPGNIAMQLIDMGIQTTITLGEKEYRFNTETGADDSRFSS
;
A
#
# COMPACT_ATOMS: atom_id res chain seq x y z
N MET A 1 -19.87 23.07 -4.82
CA MET A 1 -18.97 24.13 -4.35
C MET A 1 -17.58 23.51 -4.29
N GLU A 2 -16.65 23.91 -5.16
CA GLU A 2 -15.30 23.35 -5.15
C GLU A 2 -14.63 23.72 -3.82
N SER A 3 -14.06 22.73 -3.13
CA SER A 3 -13.28 22.98 -1.91
C SER A 3 -12.05 23.80 -2.29
N THR A 4 -11.94 24.98 -1.69
CA THR A 4 -10.88 25.96 -1.96
C THR A 4 -9.58 25.64 -1.21
N ILE A 5 -9.58 24.58 -0.40
CA ILE A 5 -8.46 24.18 0.47
C ILE A 5 -7.90 22.84 0.01
N CYS A 6 -6.58 22.68 0.11
CA CYS A 6 -5.88 21.44 -0.18
C CYS A 6 -6.38 20.27 0.70
N TYR A 7 -6.45 19.07 0.12
CA TYR A 7 -6.90 17.88 0.83
C TYR A 7 -6.00 17.45 2.01
N MET A 8 -4.73 17.87 2.01
CA MET A 8 -3.71 17.50 3.00
C MET A 8 -3.44 18.58 4.04
N CYS A 9 -3.61 19.85 3.69
CA CYS A 9 -3.19 20.98 4.52
C CYS A 9 -4.13 22.17 4.37
N ASP A 10 -3.92 23.21 5.18
CA ASP A 10 -4.77 24.40 5.23
C ASP A 10 -4.47 25.45 4.14
N LEU A 11 -3.56 25.15 3.20
CA LEU A 11 -3.24 26.05 2.10
C LEU A 11 -4.33 26.04 1.02
N PRO A 12 -4.52 27.17 0.31
CA PRO A 12 -5.41 27.23 -0.84
C PRO A 12 -5.06 26.18 -1.90
N SER A 13 -6.10 25.59 -2.48
CA SER A 13 -5.97 24.68 -3.62
C SER A 13 -5.62 25.48 -4.88
N THR A 14 -4.57 25.06 -5.58
CA THR A 14 -4.11 25.65 -6.85
C THR A 14 -4.33 24.71 -8.03
N SER A 15 -4.71 23.46 -7.77
CA SER A 15 -4.83 22.40 -8.78
C SER A 15 -5.72 21.25 -8.28
N ARG A 16 -5.84 20.19 -9.09
CA ARG A 16 -6.48 18.94 -8.67
C ARG A 16 -5.47 17.79 -8.73
N GLU A 17 -5.35 17.06 -7.64
CA GLU A 17 -4.51 15.86 -7.50
C GLU A 17 -5.31 14.61 -7.85
N HIS A 18 -4.68 13.63 -8.48
CA HIS A 18 -5.25 12.29 -8.68
C HIS A 18 -4.96 11.41 -7.46
N VAL A 19 -5.99 10.73 -6.93
CA VAL A 19 -5.85 9.89 -5.73
C VAL A 19 -6.45 8.50 -5.98
N PRO A 20 -5.65 7.46 -6.27
CA PRO A 20 -4.18 7.42 -6.34
C PRO A 20 -3.57 8.18 -7.53
N PRO A 21 -2.23 8.37 -7.55
CA PRO A 21 -1.54 9.08 -8.61
C PRO A 21 -1.84 8.53 -10.01
N ARG A 22 -2.01 9.45 -10.97
CA ARG A 22 -2.38 9.12 -12.36
C ARG A 22 -1.39 8.19 -13.05
N CYS A 23 -0.12 8.22 -12.67
CA CYS A 23 0.92 7.38 -13.25
C CYS A 23 0.70 5.88 -13.00
N LEU A 24 -0.08 5.49 -11.98
CA LEU A 24 -0.44 4.11 -11.69
C LEU A 24 -1.46 3.53 -12.68
N PHE A 25 -2.13 4.39 -13.46
CA PHE A 25 -3.14 3.98 -14.42
C PHE A 25 -2.56 4.00 -15.85
N PRO A 26 -2.36 2.81 -16.47
CA PRO A 26 -1.82 2.74 -17.83
C PRO A 26 -2.80 3.25 -18.88
N GLU A 27 -2.26 3.73 -20.00
CA GLU A 27 -3.05 4.17 -21.17
C GLU A 27 -3.20 3.01 -22.18
N SER A 28 -4.05 3.19 -23.20
CA SER A 28 -4.22 2.19 -24.28
C SER A 28 -2.91 1.82 -24.96
N LYS A 29 -1.97 2.76 -25.12
CA LYS A 29 -0.64 2.49 -25.72
C LYS A 29 0.26 1.61 -24.85
N ASP A 30 -0.05 1.50 -23.55
CA ASP A 30 0.73 0.73 -22.59
C ASP A 30 0.16 -0.69 -22.44
N VAL A 31 -1.18 -0.86 -22.41
CA VAL A 31 -1.81 -2.15 -22.10
C VAL A 31 -3.03 -2.51 -22.96
N GLY A 32 -3.26 -1.81 -24.08
CA GLY A 32 -4.38 -2.06 -25.01
C GLY A 32 -5.74 -1.53 -24.56
N LYS A 33 -5.84 -0.97 -23.33
CA LYS A 33 -7.03 -0.34 -22.77
C LYS A 33 -6.63 0.90 -21.95
N ASP A 34 -7.45 1.94 -22.00
CA ASP A 34 -7.22 3.15 -21.21
C ASP A 34 -7.82 3.02 -19.81
N TYR A 35 -6.97 3.02 -18.80
CA TYR A 35 -7.37 2.97 -17.38
C TYR A 35 -7.39 4.35 -16.73
N ARG A 36 -7.10 5.43 -17.47
CA ARG A 36 -7.13 6.81 -16.95
C ARG A 36 -8.51 7.46 -17.01
N GLN A 37 -9.55 6.65 -16.95
CA GLN A 37 -10.94 7.09 -17.06
C GLN A 37 -11.57 7.22 -15.68
N ASN A 38 -12.28 8.32 -15.43
CA ASN A 38 -13.03 8.58 -14.20
C ASN A 38 -12.20 8.41 -12.91
N LEU A 39 -10.94 8.86 -12.95
CA LEU A 39 -10.06 8.82 -11.79
C LEU A 39 -10.55 9.80 -10.72
N LEU A 40 -10.46 9.39 -9.45
CA LEU A 40 -10.76 10.27 -8.33
C LEU A 40 -9.76 11.44 -8.33
N THR A 41 -10.28 12.64 -8.09
CA THR A 41 -9.46 13.84 -7.92
C THR A 41 -9.91 14.66 -6.73
N VAL A 42 -8.94 15.29 -6.07
CA VAL A 42 -9.14 16.14 -4.91
C VAL A 42 -8.44 17.49 -5.08
N PRO A 43 -8.93 18.57 -4.45
CA PRO A 43 -8.25 19.87 -4.46
C PRO A 43 -6.88 19.78 -3.79
N SER A 44 -5.85 20.40 -4.38
CA SER A 44 -4.47 20.32 -3.90
C SER A 44 -3.68 21.62 -4.15
N CYS A 45 -2.82 21.96 -3.20
CA CYS A 45 -1.79 22.98 -3.39
C CYS A 45 -0.62 22.42 -4.23
N HIS A 46 0.30 23.29 -4.64
CA HIS A 46 1.50 22.94 -5.40
C HIS A 46 2.31 21.79 -4.76
N ASP A 47 2.56 21.88 -3.45
CA ASP A 47 3.44 20.93 -2.74
C ASP A 47 2.85 19.52 -2.66
N HIS A 48 1.53 19.42 -2.53
CA HIS A 48 0.81 18.14 -2.47
C HIS A 48 0.33 17.63 -3.84
N ASN A 49 0.74 18.27 -4.93
CA ASN A 49 0.50 17.82 -6.30
C ASN A 49 1.77 17.86 -7.15
N SER A 50 2.06 18.98 -7.80
CA SER A 50 3.19 19.08 -8.74
C SER A 50 4.54 18.86 -8.06
N GLY A 51 4.69 19.34 -6.81
CA GLY A 51 5.89 19.17 -5.99
C GLY A 51 6.20 17.72 -5.59
N LYS A 52 5.23 16.80 -5.70
CA LYS A 52 5.41 15.38 -5.36
C LYS A 52 5.52 14.44 -6.57
N SER A 53 5.66 14.97 -7.78
CA SER A 53 5.77 14.14 -9.02
C SER A 53 6.84 13.04 -8.93
N GLY A 54 7.97 13.32 -8.26
CA GLY A 54 9.01 12.31 -8.01
C GLY A 54 8.60 11.20 -7.04
N ASP A 55 7.66 11.44 -6.13
CA ASP A 55 7.05 10.41 -5.27
C ASP A 55 6.06 9.55 -6.06
N ASP A 56 5.33 10.15 -7.00
CA ASP A 56 4.40 9.42 -7.87
C ASP A 56 5.14 8.44 -8.80
N GLU A 57 6.26 8.87 -9.39
CA GLU A 57 7.11 7.98 -10.20
C GLU A 57 7.77 6.88 -9.36
N PHE A 58 8.24 7.23 -8.16
CA PHE A 58 8.76 6.26 -7.19
C PHE A 58 7.71 5.19 -6.88
N LEU A 59 6.49 5.59 -6.49
CA LEU A 59 5.42 4.67 -6.15
C LEU A 59 5.07 3.76 -7.33
N MET A 60 5.02 4.30 -8.55
CA MET A 60 4.77 3.52 -9.76
C MET A 60 5.82 2.43 -9.97
N VAL A 61 7.11 2.77 -9.83
CA VAL A 61 8.21 1.81 -9.95
C VAL A 61 8.15 0.76 -8.84
N SER A 62 7.84 1.17 -7.61
CA SER A 62 7.75 0.29 -6.46
C SER A 62 6.59 -0.71 -6.55
N LEU A 63 5.45 -0.36 -7.16
CA LEU A 63 4.27 -1.23 -7.18
C LEU A 63 4.17 -2.12 -8.42
N ALA A 64 4.41 -1.58 -9.63
CA ALA A 64 4.12 -2.31 -10.86
C ALA A 64 4.99 -3.56 -11.03
N GLY A 65 6.21 -3.55 -10.46
CA GLY A 65 7.17 -4.65 -10.57
C GLY A 65 7.02 -5.77 -9.53
N ILE A 66 6.05 -5.69 -8.61
CA ILE A 66 5.90 -6.67 -7.55
C ILE A 66 5.29 -7.98 -8.10
N ILE A 67 5.91 -9.10 -7.71
CA ILE A 67 5.41 -10.44 -8.01
C ILE A 67 4.06 -10.63 -7.30
N GLY A 68 3.05 -11.08 -8.04
CA GLY A 68 1.68 -11.23 -7.53
C GLY A 68 0.69 -10.21 -8.10
N ASN A 69 1.17 -9.21 -8.85
CA ASN A 69 0.31 -8.37 -9.68
C ASN A 69 -0.47 -9.19 -10.72
N ASN A 70 -1.62 -8.68 -11.14
CA ASN A 70 -2.35 -9.23 -12.28
C ASN A 70 -1.68 -8.89 -13.62
N SER A 71 -2.27 -9.37 -14.72
CA SER A 71 -1.75 -9.15 -16.08
C SER A 71 -1.61 -7.68 -16.46
N ILE A 72 -2.47 -6.80 -15.93
CA ILE A 72 -2.37 -5.35 -16.17
C ILE A 72 -1.16 -4.75 -15.48
N GLY A 73 -0.89 -5.14 -14.22
CA GLY A 73 0.32 -4.71 -13.51
C GLY A 73 1.60 -5.16 -14.22
N TYR A 74 1.66 -6.41 -14.68
CA TYR A 74 2.79 -6.90 -15.48
C TYR A 74 2.95 -6.16 -16.82
N ALA A 75 1.87 -5.99 -17.58
CA ALA A 75 1.92 -5.26 -18.85
C ALA A 75 2.37 -3.81 -18.62
N HIS A 76 1.88 -3.16 -17.57
CA HIS A 76 2.28 -1.81 -17.17
C HIS A 76 3.77 -1.74 -16.80
N LYS A 77 4.28 -2.74 -16.07
CA LYS A 77 5.70 -2.90 -15.73
C LYS A 77 6.57 -2.96 -16.98
N PHE A 78 6.28 -3.88 -17.89
CA PHE A 78 7.12 -4.12 -19.07
C PHE A 78 7.04 -3.01 -20.13
N THR A 79 6.07 -2.11 -20.03
CA THR A 79 5.87 -1.01 -20.98
C THR A 79 6.28 0.34 -20.38
N LYS A 80 5.36 1.05 -19.71
CA LYS A 80 5.59 2.41 -19.22
C LYS A 80 6.68 2.46 -18.15
N VAL A 81 6.65 1.52 -17.19
CA VAL A 81 7.58 1.56 -16.05
C VAL A 81 9.00 1.26 -16.47
N ASN A 82 9.24 0.19 -17.25
CA ASN A 82 10.58 -0.09 -17.78
C ASN A 82 11.09 1.04 -18.67
N ARG A 83 10.23 1.64 -19.50
CA ARG A 83 10.59 2.83 -20.29
C ARG A 83 11.04 4.01 -19.40
N ALA A 84 10.36 4.25 -18.28
CA ALA A 84 10.75 5.28 -17.32
C ALA A 84 12.10 4.94 -16.65
N ILE A 85 12.28 3.69 -16.20
CA ILE A 85 13.53 3.20 -15.61
C ILE A 85 14.70 3.41 -16.57
N TYR A 86 14.58 2.96 -17.84
CA TYR A 86 15.64 3.08 -18.83
C TYR A 86 15.96 4.54 -19.17
N ARG A 87 14.94 5.39 -19.35
CA ARG A 87 15.16 6.84 -19.60
C ARG A 87 15.85 7.55 -18.45
N SER A 88 15.64 7.09 -17.22
CA SER A 88 16.31 7.61 -16.03
C SER A 88 17.71 7.04 -15.81
N SER A 89 18.24 6.24 -16.75
CA SER A 89 19.49 5.49 -16.58
C SER A 89 19.49 4.70 -15.27
N PHE A 90 18.37 4.03 -14.97
CA PHE A 90 18.13 3.23 -13.75
C PHE A 90 18.13 4.01 -12.42
N SER A 91 18.31 5.33 -12.43
CA SER A 91 18.29 6.14 -11.20
C SER A 91 16.96 6.06 -10.46
N LEU A 92 15.82 5.95 -11.17
CA LEU A 92 14.50 5.74 -10.54
C LEU A 92 14.44 4.40 -9.78
N LEU A 93 14.99 3.33 -10.34
CA LEU A 93 15.02 2.02 -9.70
C LEU A 93 15.93 2.04 -8.46
N ASN A 94 17.11 2.66 -8.58
CA ASN A 94 18.09 2.81 -7.50
C ASN A 94 17.56 3.64 -6.33
N ARG A 95 16.70 4.62 -6.60
CA ARG A 95 16.00 5.38 -5.57
C ARG A 95 14.79 4.65 -4.99
N ALA A 96 14.20 3.71 -5.75
CA ALA A 96 13.06 2.94 -5.30
C ALA A 96 13.45 1.79 -4.37
N MET A 97 14.60 1.16 -4.64
CA MET A 97 15.10 0.00 -3.90
C MET A 97 16.60 0.11 -3.65
N GLY A 98 17.00 -0.03 -2.39
CA GLY A 98 18.39 -0.22 -1.96
C GLY A 98 18.80 -1.69 -1.95
N ASN A 99 20.09 -1.96 -1.74
CA ASN A 99 20.65 -3.31 -1.56
C ASN A 99 20.27 -4.31 -2.67
N GLN A 100 20.26 -3.85 -3.92
CA GLN A 100 19.75 -4.62 -5.03
C GLN A 100 20.60 -5.86 -5.34
N LYS A 101 19.95 -7.01 -5.53
CA LYS A 101 20.54 -8.24 -6.04
C LYS A 101 19.69 -8.79 -7.17
N TRP A 102 20.33 -9.07 -8.29
CA TRP A 102 19.69 -9.71 -9.43
C TRP A 102 19.67 -11.22 -9.23
N SER A 103 18.56 -11.85 -9.56
CA SER A 103 18.41 -13.31 -9.52
C SER A 103 17.43 -13.77 -10.58
N THR A 104 17.68 -14.93 -11.17
CA THR A 104 16.76 -15.56 -12.10
C THR A 104 15.96 -16.62 -11.35
N ILE A 105 14.63 -16.55 -11.40
CA ILE A 105 13.72 -17.50 -10.74
C ILE A 105 13.02 -18.33 -11.81
N GLU A 106 12.99 -19.64 -11.62
CA GLU A 106 12.13 -20.53 -12.40
C GLU A 106 10.71 -20.55 -11.79
N PHE A 107 9.70 -20.12 -12.55
CA PHE A 107 8.31 -20.05 -12.09
C PHE A 107 7.40 -21.10 -12.75
N GLY A 108 8.00 -22.02 -13.49
CA GLY A 108 7.37 -23.17 -14.13
C GLY A 108 8.39 -23.87 -15.02
N PRO A 109 8.09 -25.09 -15.52
CA PRO A 109 9.05 -25.87 -16.29
C PRO A 109 9.61 -25.07 -17.48
N ASN A 110 10.93 -24.84 -17.48
CA ASN A 110 11.65 -24.03 -18.47
C ASN A 110 11.13 -22.58 -18.62
N LYS A 111 10.59 -21.98 -17.56
CA LYS A 111 10.11 -20.60 -17.54
C LYS A 111 10.85 -19.80 -16.48
N PHE A 112 11.72 -18.90 -16.94
CA PHE A 112 12.59 -18.10 -16.10
C PHE A 112 12.19 -16.63 -16.12
N ILE A 113 12.33 -15.95 -14.99
CA ILE A 113 12.16 -14.50 -14.87
C ILE A 113 13.31 -13.90 -14.06
N ASP A 114 13.88 -12.81 -14.57
CA ASP A 114 14.84 -12.02 -13.82
C ASP A 114 14.12 -11.11 -12.84
N VAL A 115 14.47 -11.25 -11.56
CA VAL A 115 13.96 -10.46 -10.46
C VAL A 115 15.07 -9.65 -9.82
N VAL A 116 14.68 -8.50 -9.27
CA VAL A 116 15.56 -7.68 -8.43
C VAL A 116 15.05 -7.79 -7.01
N TRP A 117 15.85 -8.42 -6.16
CA TRP A 117 15.66 -8.36 -4.72
C TRP A 117 16.23 -7.05 -4.20
N GLY A 118 15.53 -6.38 -3.30
CA GLY A 118 16.01 -5.13 -2.70
C GLY A 118 15.14 -4.68 -1.55
N THR A 119 15.65 -3.73 -0.78
CA THR A 119 14.92 -3.09 0.33
C THR A 119 14.24 -1.85 -0.22
N PRO A 120 12.89 -1.76 -0.20
CA PRO A 120 12.21 -0.54 -0.62
C PRO A 120 12.48 0.61 0.37
N ASP A 121 12.40 1.85 -0.09
CA ASP A 121 12.30 3.01 0.81
C ASP A 121 10.93 2.99 1.52
N TYR A 122 10.89 2.29 2.65
CA TYR A 122 9.68 1.97 3.39
C TYR A 122 8.97 3.22 3.89
N GLU A 123 9.70 4.15 4.51
CA GLU A 123 9.12 5.41 5.00
C GLU A 123 8.49 6.23 3.87
N ARG A 124 9.13 6.27 2.70
CA ARG A 124 8.57 6.97 1.54
C ARG A 124 7.32 6.28 1.00
N LEU A 125 7.26 4.95 1.01
CA LEU A 125 6.02 4.22 0.71
C LEU A 125 4.91 4.58 1.70
N LEU A 126 5.18 4.60 3.00
CA LEU A 126 4.18 4.98 4.02
C LEU A 126 3.63 6.39 3.77
N ARG A 127 4.50 7.36 3.46
CA ARG A 127 4.09 8.74 3.12
C ARG A 127 3.22 8.79 1.86
N CYS A 128 3.54 7.98 0.85
CA CYS A 128 2.72 7.90 -0.37
C CYS A 128 1.31 7.38 -0.06
N PHE A 129 1.21 6.31 0.74
CA PHE A 129 -0.09 5.72 1.09
C PHE A 129 -0.90 6.56 2.06
N ASP A 130 -0.26 7.30 2.99
CA ASP A 130 -0.94 8.30 3.82
C ASP A 130 -1.66 9.36 2.96
N ARG A 131 -0.95 9.91 1.96
CA ARG A 131 -1.54 10.86 1.01
C ARG A 131 -2.69 10.25 0.23
N VAL A 132 -2.52 9.04 -0.30
CA VAL A 132 -3.59 8.33 -1.03
C VAL A 132 -4.81 8.12 -0.12
N ALA A 133 -4.62 7.66 1.11
CA ALA A 133 -5.69 7.42 2.06
C ALA A 133 -6.46 8.70 2.43
N ARG A 134 -5.76 9.81 2.72
CA ARG A 134 -6.37 11.12 3.01
C ARG A 134 -7.13 11.69 1.82
N GLY A 135 -6.57 11.52 0.62
CA GLY A 135 -7.22 11.90 -0.64
C GLY A 135 -8.51 11.13 -0.88
N ILE A 136 -8.47 9.81 -0.72
CA ILE A 136 -9.66 8.95 -0.85
C ILE A 136 -10.70 9.30 0.22
N HIS A 137 -10.28 9.54 1.46
CA HIS A 137 -11.17 9.98 2.53
C HIS A 137 -11.92 11.26 2.15
N LEU A 138 -11.24 12.29 1.66
CA LEU A 138 -11.90 13.52 1.19
C LEU A 138 -12.85 13.24 0.03
N ALA A 139 -12.41 12.47 -0.97
CA ALA A 139 -13.23 12.15 -2.13
C ALA A 139 -14.49 11.36 -1.78
N HIS A 140 -14.42 10.49 -0.76
CA HIS A 140 -15.51 9.62 -0.36
C HIS A 140 -16.45 10.28 0.65
N PHE A 141 -15.93 10.92 1.69
CA PHE A 141 -16.72 11.49 2.79
C PHE A 141 -16.97 13.00 2.66
N GLY A 142 -16.38 13.67 1.67
CA GLY A 142 -16.55 15.10 1.44
C GLY A 142 -15.90 16.01 2.48
N ARG A 143 -15.07 15.46 3.37
CA ARG A 143 -14.35 16.22 4.42
C ARG A 143 -12.89 15.78 4.53
N THR A 144 -11.99 16.71 4.85
CA THR A 144 -10.57 16.41 5.07
C THR A 144 -10.40 15.57 6.33
N PHE A 145 -9.42 14.67 6.31
CA PHE A 145 -9.10 13.84 7.47
C PHE A 145 -8.09 14.56 8.37
N ARG A 146 -8.45 14.78 9.63
CA ARG A 146 -7.55 15.27 10.69
C ARG A 146 -7.29 14.14 11.67
N GLY A 147 -6.01 13.91 11.98
CA GLY A 147 -5.57 12.79 12.79
C GLY A 147 -4.33 12.12 12.22
N THR A 148 -4.03 10.94 12.77
CA THR A 148 -2.87 10.14 12.40
C THR A 148 -3.28 8.94 11.55
N THR A 149 -2.35 8.46 10.75
CA THR A 149 -2.52 7.23 9.97
C THR A 149 -1.46 6.21 10.37
N LYS A 150 -1.80 4.93 10.25
CA LYS A 150 -0.84 3.82 10.35
C LYS A 150 -1.06 2.89 9.18
N THR A 151 0.01 2.62 8.44
CA THR A 151 -0.03 1.83 7.21
C THR A 151 0.65 0.49 7.42
N VAL A 152 -0.02 -0.58 7.01
CA VAL A 152 0.54 -1.94 6.90
C VAL A 152 0.56 -2.32 5.42
N LEU A 153 1.75 -2.65 4.91
CA LEU A 153 1.92 -3.15 3.55
C LEU A 153 1.72 -4.66 3.57
N GLY A 154 0.64 -5.16 2.96
CA GLY A 154 0.33 -6.60 2.92
C GLY A 154 1.30 -7.45 2.09
N TYR A 155 2.21 -6.79 1.36
CA TYR A 155 3.21 -7.40 0.47
C TYR A 155 4.66 -7.14 0.91
N VAL A 156 4.91 -6.39 1.99
CA VAL A 156 6.26 -6.19 2.56
C VAL A 156 6.23 -6.67 4.01
N PRO A 157 7.13 -7.60 4.41
CA PRO A 157 7.25 -8.01 5.81
C PRO A 157 7.37 -6.80 6.74
N SER A 158 6.60 -6.78 7.82
CA SER A 158 6.73 -5.79 8.89
C SER A 158 7.92 -6.09 9.79
N ASP A 159 8.35 -5.13 10.59
CA ASP A 159 9.39 -5.31 11.62
C ASP A 159 8.88 -6.05 12.89
N SER A 160 7.66 -6.58 12.85
CA SER A 160 7.04 -7.26 14.00
C SER A 160 7.70 -8.62 14.29
N PRO A 161 7.74 -9.07 15.55
CA PRO A 161 8.04 -10.47 15.86
C PRO A 161 7.10 -11.39 15.08
N ASN A 162 7.66 -12.28 14.24
CA ASN A 162 6.93 -13.11 13.27
C ASN A 162 6.07 -12.31 12.24
N PRO A 163 6.71 -11.65 11.25
CA PRO A 163 6.02 -10.79 10.28
C PRO A 163 4.91 -11.49 9.48
N ALA A 164 5.11 -12.75 9.12
CA ALA A 164 4.14 -13.52 8.35
C ALA A 164 2.83 -13.75 9.14
N GLU A 165 2.95 -14.06 10.43
CA GLU A 165 1.81 -14.26 11.32
C GLU A 165 1.02 -12.97 11.52
N PHE A 166 1.74 -11.85 11.74
CA PHE A 166 1.13 -10.54 11.89
C PHE A 166 0.36 -10.12 10.62
N GLN A 167 0.96 -10.30 9.45
CA GLN A 167 0.29 -10.05 8.18
C GLN A 167 -0.93 -10.94 7.98
N ARG A 168 -0.87 -12.22 8.38
CA ARG A 168 -2.02 -13.13 8.33
C ARG A 168 -3.15 -12.63 9.23
N PHE A 169 -2.83 -12.22 10.46
CA PHE A 169 -3.78 -11.65 11.40
C PHE A 169 -4.48 -10.41 10.83
N VAL A 170 -3.71 -9.43 10.32
CA VAL A 170 -4.28 -8.21 9.74
C VAL A 170 -5.19 -8.53 8.56
N ARG A 171 -4.75 -9.39 7.64
CA ARG A 171 -5.52 -9.78 6.45
C ARG A 171 -6.86 -10.43 6.83
N ASP A 172 -6.83 -11.39 7.75
CA ASP A 172 -8.03 -12.11 8.17
C ASP A 172 -9.01 -11.20 8.93
N LYS A 173 -8.49 -10.34 9.82
CA LYS A 173 -9.30 -9.36 10.55
C LYS A 173 -10.00 -8.40 9.58
N VAL A 174 -9.24 -7.80 8.67
CA VAL A 174 -9.77 -6.86 7.67
C VAL A 174 -10.77 -7.58 6.76
N GLY A 175 -10.51 -8.83 6.38
CA GLY A 175 -11.42 -9.64 5.59
C GLY A 175 -12.80 -9.81 6.24
N LEU A 176 -12.85 -10.03 7.55
CA LEU A 176 -14.11 -10.11 8.31
C LEU A 176 -14.81 -8.75 8.39
N GLU A 177 -14.08 -7.69 8.73
CA GLU A 177 -14.66 -6.33 8.87
C GLU A 177 -15.20 -5.76 7.55
N LEU A 178 -14.61 -6.18 6.41
CA LEU A 178 -15.03 -5.76 5.07
C LEU A 178 -16.07 -6.69 4.44
N GLN A 179 -16.48 -7.76 5.11
CA GLN A 179 -17.48 -8.68 4.56
C GLN A 179 -18.79 -7.94 4.25
N GLY A 180 -19.25 -8.05 3.01
CA GLY A 180 -20.46 -7.37 2.53
C GLY A 180 -20.30 -5.86 2.30
N LYS A 181 -19.12 -5.27 2.54
CA LYS A 181 -18.86 -3.86 2.23
C LYS A 181 -18.62 -3.67 0.72
N PRO A 182 -19.09 -2.57 0.12
CA PRO A 182 -18.91 -2.34 -1.30
C PRO A 182 -17.45 -2.08 -1.64
N ARG A 183 -16.98 -2.69 -2.73
CA ARG A 183 -15.70 -2.37 -3.35
C ARG A 183 -15.84 -1.19 -4.28
N LEU A 184 -15.09 -0.12 -4.01
CA LEU A 184 -15.18 1.16 -4.69
C LEU A 184 -13.98 1.36 -5.64
N GLY A 185 -14.16 2.22 -6.64
CA GLY A 185 -13.16 2.50 -7.68
C GLY A 185 -13.66 2.13 -9.07
N ARG A 186 -13.38 2.98 -10.05
CA ARG A 186 -13.88 2.82 -11.44
C ARG A 186 -13.02 1.89 -12.29
N ASN A 187 -11.81 1.57 -11.84
CA ASN A 187 -10.84 0.74 -12.55
C ASN A 187 -10.33 -0.39 -11.62
N PRO A 188 -11.21 -1.32 -11.18
CA PRO A 188 -10.89 -2.27 -10.09
C PRO A 188 -9.73 -3.21 -10.41
N GLU A 189 -9.41 -3.41 -11.70
CA GLU A 189 -8.26 -4.17 -12.18
C GLU A 189 -6.92 -3.47 -11.86
N VAL A 190 -6.91 -2.15 -11.73
CA VAL A 190 -5.72 -1.35 -11.39
C VAL A 190 -5.77 -0.90 -9.95
N PHE A 191 -6.92 -0.38 -9.52
CA PHE A 191 -7.10 0.16 -8.18
C PHE A 191 -8.56 0.06 -7.72
N ASN A 192 -8.73 -0.44 -6.50
CA ASN A 192 -9.98 -0.36 -5.76
C ASN A 192 -9.73 -0.14 -4.27
N PHE A 193 -10.77 0.27 -3.54
CA PHE A 193 -10.68 0.48 -2.10
C PHE A 193 -11.99 0.16 -1.37
N GLN A 194 -11.88 -0.07 -0.06
CA GLN A 194 -12.99 -0.35 0.84
C GLN A 194 -12.74 0.32 2.20
N PHE A 195 -13.80 0.73 2.88
CA PHE A 195 -13.74 1.26 4.24
C PHE A 195 -14.39 0.28 5.23
N THR A 196 -13.77 0.13 6.39
CA THR A 196 -14.44 -0.45 7.57
C THR A 196 -15.31 0.60 8.26
N GLU A 197 -16.18 0.16 9.17
CA GLU A 197 -16.86 1.09 10.07
C GLU A 197 -15.89 1.58 11.16
N PRO A 198 -16.09 2.80 11.70
CA PRO A 198 -15.40 3.25 12.91
C PRO A 198 -15.67 2.32 14.09
N ASP A 199 -14.60 1.96 14.80
CA ASP A 199 -14.68 1.27 16.07
C ASP A 199 -15.13 2.21 17.21
N GLN A 200 -15.20 1.68 18.43
CA GLN A 200 -15.58 2.44 19.63
C GLN A 200 -14.65 3.63 19.96
N PHE A 201 -13.47 3.71 19.37
CA PHE A 201 -12.50 4.80 19.51
C PHE A 201 -12.51 5.75 18.29
N GLY A 202 -13.44 5.53 17.37
CA GLY A 202 -13.56 6.27 16.11
C GLY A 202 -12.51 5.88 15.07
N VAL A 203 -11.74 4.81 15.29
CA VAL A 203 -10.72 4.35 14.37
C VAL A 203 -11.36 3.48 13.31
N PHE A 204 -11.02 3.73 12.06
CA PHE A 204 -11.48 2.94 10.92
C PHE A 204 -10.32 2.72 9.96
N LEU A 205 -10.51 1.82 9.01
CA LEU A 205 -9.49 1.41 8.07
C LEU A 205 -9.96 1.65 6.63
N VAL A 206 -9.02 2.08 5.79
CA VAL A 206 -9.16 1.97 4.34
C VAL A 206 -8.24 0.86 3.84
N HIS A 207 -8.83 -0.12 3.17
CA HIS A 207 -8.12 -1.13 2.42
C HIS A 207 -7.96 -0.63 0.98
N LEU A 208 -6.72 -0.51 0.53
CA LEU A 208 -6.33 -0.10 -0.80
C LEU A 208 -5.79 -1.34 -1.52
N GLN A 209 -6.33 -1.67 -2.68
CA GLN A 209 -5.86 -2.80 -3.47
C GLN A 209 -5.38 -2.31 -4.85
N PHE A 210 -4.11 -2.60 -5.17
CA PHE A 210 -3.51 -2.28 -6.46
C PHE A 210 -3.24 -3.55 -7.27
N TYR A 211 -3.50 -3.47 -8.58
CA TYR A 211 -3.25 -4.54 -9.56
C TYR A 211 -3.73 -5.93 -9.12
N GLY A 212 -4.83 -6.00 -8.36
CA GLY A 212 -5.48 -7.22 -7.88
C GLY A 212 -4.74 -8.00 -6.78
N GLY A 213 -3.45 -7.77 -6.55
CA GLY A 213 -2.63 -8.57 -5.62
C GLY A 213 -1.88 -7.79 -4.55
N LEU A 214 -1.88 -6.45 -4.60
CA LEU A 214 -1.16 -5.61 -3.64
C LEU A 214 -2.13 -4.95 -2.68
N ASP A 215 -2.25 -5.55 -1.50
CA ASP A 215 -3.06 -5.03 -0.41
C ASP A 215 -2.25 -4.07 0.47
N VAL A 216 -2.83 -2.88 0.71
CA VAL A 216 -2.32 -1.89 1.66
C VAL A 216 -3.44 -1.52 2.60
N TYR A 217 -3.17 -1.63 3.89
CA TYR A 217 -4.14 -1.35 4.94
C TYR A 217 -3.72 -0.06 5.64
N VAL A 218 -4.56 0.96 5.59
CA VAL A 218 -4.29 2.24 6.25
C VAL A 218 -5.35 2.46 7.32
N ALA A 219 -4.95 2.36 8.59
CA ALA A 219 -5.77 2.77 9.71
C ALA A 219 -5.79 4.30 9.80
N LEU A 220 -6.98 4.87 9.91
CA LEU A 220 -7.24 6.29 10.12
C LEU A 220 -7.69 6.48 11.58
N MET A 221 -6.89 7.21 12.34
CA MET A 221 -7.16 7.53 13.75
C MET A 221 -7.48 9.02 13.86
N PRO A 222 -8.76 9.42 13.93
CA PRO A 222 -9.15 10.82 14.03
C PRO A 222 -8.44 11.56 15.16
N GLU A 223 -8.28 12.87 14.99
CA GLU A 223 -7.77 13.72 16.05
C GLU A 223 -8.64 13.60 17.32
N GLY A 224 -7.99 13.44 18.48
CA GLY A 224 -8.67 13.20 19.74
C GLY A 224 -9.06 11.74 20.03
N SER A 225 -8.83 10.80 19.12
CA SER A 225 -9.00 9.37 19.40
C SER A 225 -8.14 8.93 20.59
N ARG A 226 -8.80 8.39 21.62
CA ARG A 226 -8.15 7.84 22.81
C ARG A 226 -7.99 6.34 22.63
N LEU A 227 -6.93 5.95 21.94
CA LEU A 227 -6.57 4.55 21.83
C LEU A 227 -6.23 4.00 23.22
N PRO A 228 -6.85 2.90 23.66
CA PRO A 228 -6.36 2.19 24.83
C PRO A 228 -4.94 1.69 24.52
N GLY A 229 -4.13 1.50 25.56
CA GLY A 229 -2.88 0.77 25.40
C GLY A 229 -3.17 -0.58 24.74
N ASN A 230 -2.49 -0.88 23.64
CA ASN A 230 -2.66 -2.17 22.98
C ASN A 230 -1.82 -3.21 23.73
N ILE A 231 -2.39 -3.74 24.82
CA ILE A 231 -1.73 -4.72 25.69
C ILE A 231 -1.20 -5.89 24.88
N ALA A 232 -1.97 -6.40 23.90
CA ALA A 232 -1.53 -7.50 23.06
C ALA A 232 -0.24 -7.16 22.29
N MET A 233 -0.18 -5.98 21.66
CA MET A 233 1.04 -5.53 20.96
C MET A 233 2.18 -5.26 21.93
N GLN A 234 1.91 -4.69 23.11
CA GLN A 234 2.93 -4.48 24.14
C GLN A 234 3.55 -5.81 24.61
N LEU A 235 2.73 -6.85 24.82
CA LEU A 235 3.21 -8.18 25.16
C LEU A 235 4.06 -8.77 24.02
N ILE A 236 3.62 -8.61 22.76
CA ILE A 236 4.38 -9.05 21.59
C ILE A 236 5.73 -8.34 21.51
N ASP A 237 5.75 -7.02 21.64
CA ASP A 237 6.96 -6.19 21.57
C ASP A 237 7.94 -6.49 22.73
N MET A 238 7.41 -6.90 23.89
CA MET A 238 8.20 -7.35 25.03
C MET A 238 8.74 -8.78 24.88
N GLY A 239 8.48 -9.46 23.76
CA GLY A 239 8.93 -10.84 23.53
C GLY A 239 8.11 -11.89 24.30
N ILE A 240 6.96 -11.51 24.87
CA ILE A 240 6.11 -12.42 25.64
C ILE A 240 5.27 -13.26 24.67
N GLN A 241 5.24 -14.58 24.88
CA GLN A 241 4.39 -15.48 24.10
C GLN A 241 2.93 -15.03 24.19
N THR A 242 2.37 -14.67 23.04
CA THR A 242 1.03 -14.08 22.95
C THR A 242 0.24 -14.80 21.89
N THR A 243 -0.97 -15.26 22.25
CA THR A 243 -1.93 -15.83 21.30
C THR A 243 -3.10 -14.87 21.15
N ILE A 244 -3.33 -14.39 19.93
CA ILE A 244 -4.51 -13.60 19.59
C ILE A 244 -5.51 -14.53 18.91
N THR A 245 -6.78 -14.44 19.28
CA THR A 245 -7.85 -15.20 18.65
C THR A 245 -8.76 -14.30 17.83
N LEU A 246 -9.20 -14.79 16.67
CA LEU A 246 -10.18 -14.13 15.80
C LEU A 246 -11.21 -15.16 15.38
N GLY A 247 -12.32 -15.24 16.13
CA GLY A 247 -13.25 -16.37 16.04
C GLY A 247 -12.52 -17.67 16.41
N GLU A 248 -12.53 -18.64 15.50
CA GLU A 248 -11.87 -19.94 15.68
C GLU A 248 -10.38 -19.94 15.28
N LYS A 249 -9.89 -18.85 14.66
CA LYS A 249 -8.49 -18.76 14.23
C LYS A 249 -7.59 -18.27 15.37
N GLU A 250 -6.43 -18.90 15.48
CA GLU A 250 -5.36 -18.49 16.40
C GLU A 250 -4.18 -17.88 15.64
N TYR A 251 -3.55 -16.88 16.25
CA TYR A 251 -2.33 -16.24 15.77
C TYR A 251 -1.33 -16.20 16.92
N ARG A 252 -0.19 -16.86 16.73
CA ARG A 252 0.77 -17.11 17.81
C ARG A 252 2.06 -16.32 17.58
N PHE A 253 2.43 -15.52 18.56
CA PHE A 253 3.61 -14.65 18.54
C PHE A 253 4.57 -15.05 19.65
N ASN A 254 5.88 -14.86 19.41
CA ASN A 254 6.96 -15.18 20.33
C ASN A 254 6.89 -16.63 20.87
N THR A 255 6.58 -17.59 20.00
CA THR A 255 6.64 -19.01 20.37
C THR A 255 8.09 -19.47 20.41
N GLU A 256 8.44 -20.33 21.37
CA GLU A 256 9.76 -20.98 21.46
C GLU A 256 9.96 -22.01 20.32
N THR A 257 10.03 -21.55 19.09
CA THR A 257 10.38 -22.36 17.91
C THR A 257 11.06 -21.44 16.89
N GLY A 258 12.35 -21.20 17.10
CA GLY A 258 13.22 -20.44 16.20
C GLY A 258 14.72 -20.65 16.44
N ALA A 259 15.09 -21.58 17.33
CA ALA A 259 16.39 -22.23 17.27
C ALA A 259 16.22 -23.47 16.39
N ASP A 260 16.98 -23.55 15.30
CA ASP A 260 17.05 -24.64 14.32
C ASP A 260 16.10 -24.53 13.11
N ASP A 261 16.44 -23.62 12.18
CA ASP A 261 16.33 -23.93 10.74
C ASP A 261 17.37 -23.18 9.89
N SER A 262 18.61 -23.11 10.41
CA SER A 262 19.79 -22.86 9.57
C SER A 262 20.13 -24.16 8.82
N ARG A 263 19.28 -24.55 7.87
CA ARG A 263 19.61 -25.54 6.84
C ARG A 263 19.23 -25.02 5.46
N PHE A 264 19.90 -23.96 5.03
CA PHE A 264 20.26 -23.80 3.63
C PHE A 264 21.68 -23.26 3.56
N SER A 265 22.62 -24.16 3.87
CA SER A 265 23.98 -24.14 3.38
C SER A 265 24.05 -25.06 2.15
N SER A 266 23.88 -24.47 0.96
CA SER A 266 24.52 -24.87 -0.30
C SER A 266 24.10 -23.92 -1.40
#